data_AF-A0A9D2SVQ3-F1
#
_entry.id   AF-A0A9D2SVQ3-F1
#
_cell.length_a   1.000
_cell.length_b   1.000
_cell.length_c   1.000
_cell.angle_alpha   90.00
_cell.angle_beta   90.00
_cell.angle_gamma   90.00
#
_symmetry.space_group_name_H-M   'P 1'
#
loop_
_entity.id
_entity.type
_entity.pdbx_description
1 polymer ?
#
loop_
_entity_poly.entity_id
_entity_poly.type
_entity_poly.pdbx_seq_one_letter_code
_entity_poly.pdbx_strand_id
1 'polypeptide(L)'
;MEKKTKMSVCSNCNAEIPKNAKVCPSCGAKNKKPLYKKWWVILLAVIALIGVISNIAGNREERFDWNEIVLRDRLPQPKSNVGSVISNESDNLYMHVEHLSQNDYEAYVAECQSMGYTVESEKDGNRYDAFDDEGYGLSLSYIGESMSISLEAPMEMGTLNWPKSDLTGLLPVPRSTVGKVETDTADSCVIYVGDTPLEDYSAYVDECADSGFALDHDRGDKYYHADDENGNHLSLTYEGNKIMRIDLAKADETEATGESKPAVQAEQGSDPAKTEDQDDALVDGMRPEFKEAMDSYEAFINEYCYFMNKYAESDGTDLSMLSDYTDYLDKYTEMMQDFEAWEDNDLNTAEAAYYAEVQSRVSQKLIEAAQAMPDTES
;
A
#
# COMPACT_ATOMS: atom_id res chain seq x y z
N MET A 1 43.33 13.13 -12.50
CA MET A 1 42.52 13.18 -11.27
C MET A 1 41.86 11.82 -11.16
N GLU A 2 42.20 11.04 -10.13
CA GLU A 2 41.65 9.69 -9.92
C GLU A 2 40.17 9.77 -9.52
N LYS A 3 39.30 9.07 -10.25
CA LYS A 3 37.87 8.93 -9.91
C LYS A 3 37.76 8.12 -8.61
N LYS A 4 37.31 8.73 -7.52
CA LYS A 4 36.99 8.01 -6.27
C LYS A 4 35.73 7.17 -6.49
N THR A 5 35.88 5.85 -6.46
CA THR A 5 34.76 4.90 -6.53
C THR A 5 33.96 4.95 -5.23
N LYS A 6 32.64 5.23 -5.31
CA LYS A 6 31.74 5.14 -4.16
C LYS A 6 31.62 3.67 -3.72
N MET A 7 31.80 3.41 -2.42
CA MET A 7 31.72 2.09 -1.82
C MET A 7 30.37 1.91 -1.11
N SER A 8 29.92 0.66 -0.99
CA SER A 8 28.73 0.23 -0.24
C SER A 8 29.08 -1.04 0.52
N VAL A 9 28.20 -1.48 1.42
CA VAL A 9 28.39 -2.70 2.20
C VAL A 9 27.47 -3.79 1.65
N CYS A 10 27.97 -5.02 1.56
CA CYS A 10 27.14 -6.16 1.17
C CYS A 10 26.16 -6.50 2.28
N SER A 11 24.86 -6.44 1.98
CA SER A 11 23.73 -6.74 2.89
C SER A 11 23.68 -8.18 3.44
N ASN A 12 24.65 -9.04 3.13
CA ASN A 12 24.68 -10.44 3.58
C ASN A 12 25.97 -10.84 4.31
N CYS A 13 27.12 -10.22 4.01
CA CYS A 13 28.38 -10.56 4.67
C CYS A 13 29.20 -9.36 5.15
N ASN A 14 28.65 -8.16 4.98
CA ASN A 14 29.21 -6.88 5.39
C ASN A 14 30.59 -6.55 4.82
N ALA A 15 31.02 -7.25 3.76
CA ALA A 15 32.21 -6.86 3.03
C ALA A 15 32.00 -5.51 2.31
N GLU A 16 33.01 -4.64 2.34
CA GLU A 16 33.04 -3.44 1.52
C GLU A 16 33.08 -3.85 0.05
N ILE A 17 32.06 -3.40 -0.69
CA ILE A 17 31.90 -3.67 -2.11
C ILE A 17 31.67 -2.35 -2.86
N PRO A 18 32.09 -2.25 -4.13
CA PRO A 18 31.73 -1.09 -4.95
C PRO A 18 30.21 -0.85 -4.92
N LYS A 19 29.75 0.41 -4.89
CA LYS A 19 28.31 0.75 -4.77
C LYS A 19 27.41 0.04 -5.79
N ASN A 20 27.96 -0.32 -6.94
CA ASN A 20 27.24 -0.94 -8.04
C ASN A 20 27.48 -2.46 -8.14
N ALA A 21 28.08 -3.09 -7.12
CA ALA A 21 28.35 -4.52 -7.11
C ALA A 21 27.05 -5.32 -6.92
N LYS A 22 26.51 -5.84 -8.03
CA LYS A 22 25.28 -6.66 -8.07
C LYS A 22 25.42 -7.98 -7.29
N VAL A 23 26.64 -8.48 -7.18
CA VAL A 23 26.98 -9.69 -6.43
C VAL A 23 28.19 -9.40 -5.56
N CYS A 24 28.11 -9.75 -4.28
CA CYS A 24 29.22 -9.59 -3.36
C CYS A 24 30.39 -10.51 -3.76
N PRO A 25 31.61 -9.99 -3.96
CA PRO A 25 32.78 -10.80 -4.29
C PRO A 25 33.22 -11.71 -3.12
N SER A 26 32.84 -11.36 -1.88
CA SER A 26 33.27 -12.04 -0.67
C SER A 26 32.34 -13.18 -0.26
N CYS A 27 31.02 -13.07 -0.49
CA CYS A 27 30.06 -14.11 -0.10
C CYS A 27 29.14 -14.61 -1.22
N GLY A 28 29.16 -13.99 -2.40
CA GLY A 28 28.30 -14.38 -3.51
C GLY A 28 26.83 -13.96 -3.40
N ALA A 29 26.44 -13.23 -2.35
CA ALA A 29 25.06 -12.76 -2.19
C ALA A 29 24.72 -11.65 -3.18
N LYS A 30 23.46 -11.66 -3.66
CA LYS A 30 22.91 -10.63 -4.54
C LYS A 30 22.57 -9.39 -3.71
N ASN A 31 23.19 -8.25 -4.02
CA ASN A 31 22.93 -6.99 -3.31
C ASN A 31 21.84 -6.21 -4.06
N LYS A 32 20.56 -6.49 -3.77
CA LYS A 32 19.40 -5.80 -4.36
C LYS A 32 18.63 -5.04 -3.29
N LYS A 33 18.29 -3.77 -3.55
CA LYS A 33 17.41 -2.96 -2.67
C LYS A 33 16.01 -3.61 -2.55
N PRO A 34 15.33 -3.47 -1.39
CA PRO A 34 13.97 -3.98 -1.21
C PRO A 34 12.98 -3.30 -2.18
N LEU A 35 12.11 -4.10 -2.79
CA LEU A 35 11.27 -3.72 -3.95
C LEU A 35 10.39 -2.49 -3.66
N TYR A 36 9.77 -2.39 -2.50
CA TYR A 36 8.83 -1.32 -2.15
C TYR A 36 9.44 0.07 -1.97
N LYS A 37 10.77 0.18 -1.79
CA LYS A 37 11.49 1.48 -1.75
C LYS A 37 11.90 1.96 -3.15
N LYS A 38 11.64 1.17 -4.18
CA LYS A 38 11.95 1.53 -5.56
C LYS A 38 10.80 2.37 -6.12
N TRP A 39 11.10 3.55 -6.62
CA TRP A 39 10.10 4.48 -7.15
C TRP A 39 9.23 3.87 -8.25
N TRP A 40 9.74 2.90 -9.01
CA TRP A 40 8.95 2.18 -10.01
C TRP A 40 7.95 1.18 -9.39
N VAL A 41 8.12 0.73 -8.15
CA VAL A 41 7.09 -0.02 -7.42
C VAL A 41 5.99 0.91 -6.91
N ILE A 42 6.34 2.14 -6.52
CA ILE A 42 5.37 3.20 -6.25
C ILE A 42 4.66 3.58 -7.56
N LEU A 43 5.38 3.65 -8.68
CA LEU A 43 4.85 3.89 -10.01
C LEU A 43 3.90 2.78 -10.47
N LEU A 44 4.24 1.50 -10.27
CA LEU A 44 3.37 0.35 -10.57
C LEU A 44 2.13 0.32 -9.66
N ALA A 45 2.25 0.72 -8.39
CA ALA A 45 1.10 0.89 -7.50
C ALA A 45 0.19 2.04 -7.96
N VAL A 46 0.76 3.15 -8.44
CA VAL A 46 0.02 4.27 -9.05
C VAL A 46 -0.59 3.88 -10.41
N ILE A 47 0.07 3.02 -11.19
CA ILE A 47 -0.46 2.45 -12.43
C ILE A 47 -1.60 1.45 -12.14
N ALA A 48 -1.51 0.64 -11.08
CA ALA A 48 -2.63 -0.19 -10.62
C ALA A 48 -3.81 0.68 -10.13
N LEU A 49 -3.54 1.84 -9.52
CA LEU A 49 -4.55 2.82 -9.11
C LEU A 49 -5.20 3.56 -10.29
N ILE A 50 -4.46 3.84 -11.38
CA ILE A 50 -4.97 4.53 -12.57
C ILE A 50 -5.58 3.55 -13.59
N GLY A 51 -5.05 2.33 -13.70
CA GLY A 51 -5.55 1.25 -14.57
C GLY A 51 -6.92 0.70 -14.14
N VAL A 52 -7.41 1.09 -12.97
CA VAL A 52 -8.79 0.81 -12.51
C VAL A 52 -9.77 1.91 -12.94
N ILE A 53 -9.33 3.05 -13.50
CA ILE A 53 -10.25 4.06 -14.03
C ILE A 53 -9.82 4.54 -15.42
N SER A 54 -10.25 3.80 -16.45
CA SER A 54 -11.00 4.39 -17.59
C SER A 54 -11.53 3.29 -18.52
N ASN A 55 -12.84 3.03 -18.42
CA ASN A 55 -13.82 2.75 -19.49
C ASN A 55 -13.38 2.01 -20.78
N ILE A 56 -14.10 0.91 -21.11
CA ILE A 56 -14.85 0.55 -22.35
C ILE A 56 -15.09 -1.00 -22.20
N ALA A 57 -16.27 -1.64 -22.33
CA ALA A 57 -17.44 -1.43 -23.19
C ALA A 57 -18.75 -1.83 -22.50
N GLY A 58 -19.83 -1.11 -22.85
CA GLY A 58 -21.20 -1.44 -22.49
C GLY A 58 -21.74 -0.47 -21.44
N ASN A 59 -22.56 0.49 -21.86
CA ASN A 59 -23.31 1.35 -20.97
C ASN A 59 -24.40 0.54 -20.25
N ARG A 60 -23.98 -0.35 -19.34
CA ARG A 60 -24.78 -0.90 -18.26
C ARG A 60 -24.10 -0.48 -16.98
N GLU A 61 -24.67 0.54 -16.37
CA GLU A 61 -24.50 0.82 -14.94
C GLU A 61 -24.54 -0.50 -14.17
N GLU A 62 -23.43 -0.88 -13.53
CA GLU A 62 -23.41 -2.02 -12.62
C GLU A 62 -24.40 -1.74 -11.49
N ARG A 63 -25.15 -2.76 -11.09
CA ARG A 63 -26.17 -2.62 -10.05
C ARG A 63 -26.06 -3.78 -9.09
N PHE A 64 -26.07 -3.45 -7.81
CA PHE A 64 -26.10 -4.45 -6.75
C PHE A 64 -27.54 -4.68 -6.26
N ASP A 65 -27.85 -5.91 -5.85
CA ASP A 65 -29.05 -6.20 -5.09
C ASP A 65 -28.74 -6.04 -3.59
N TRP A 66 -29.41 -5.08 -2.95
CA TRP A 66 -29.26 -4.86 -1.50
C TRP A 66 -29.59 -6.12 -0.68
N ASN A 67 -30.44 -7.01 -1.18
CA ASN A 67 -30.78 -8.27 -0.51
C ASN A 67 -29.66 -9.32 -0.57
N GLU A 68 -28.63 -9.12 -1.38
CA GLU A 68 -27.46 -9.99 -1.44
C GLU A 68 -26.32 -9.48 -0.54
N ILE A 69 -26.43 -8.26 -0.02
CA ILE A 69 -25.45 -7.71 0.91
C ILE A 69 -25.55 -8.42 2.27
N VAL A 70 -24.44 -9.01 2.70
CA VAL A 70 -24.33 -9.84 3.90
C VAL A 70 -24.54 -9.00 5.15
N LEU A 71 -23.90 -7.83 5.22
CA LEU A 71 -23.99 -6.91 6.35
C LEU A 71 -25.11 -5.87 6.23
N ARG A 72 -26.11 -6.08 5.37
CA ARG A 72 -27.16 -5.08 5.10
C ARG A 72 -27.94 -4.62 6.32
N ASP A 73 -28.12 -5.49 7.32
CA ASP A 73 -28.90 -5.17 8.52
C ASP A 73 -28.14 -4.23 9.47
N ARG A 74 -26.85 -3.98 9.19
CA ARG A 74 -25.97 -3.07 9.92
C ARG A 74 -25.88 -1.68 9.29
N LEU A 75 -26.49 -1.45 8.13
CA LEU A 75 -26.40 -0.20 7.40
C LEU A 75 -27.76 0.25 6.88
N PRO A 76 -27.99 1.55 6.69
CA PRO A 76 -29.15 2.00 5.93
C PRO A 76 -28.97 1.59 4.47
N GLN A 77 -30.09 1.35 3.78
CA GLN A 77 -30.05 1.07 2.34
C GLN A 77 -29.69 2.37 1.58
N PRO A 78 -28.64 2.37 0.74
CA PRO A 78 -28.32 3.54 -0.07
C PRO A 78 -29.46 3.87 -1.04
N LYS A 79 -29.63 5.17 -1.33
CA LYS A 79 -30.70 5.65 -2.22
C LYS A 79 -30.56 5.14 -3.65
N SER A 80 -29.33 4.97 -4.12
CA SER A 80 -28.99 4.40 -5.42
C SER A 80 -28.58 2.94 -5.24
N ASN A 81 -28.91 2.10 -6.21
CA ASN A 81 -28.39 0.74 -6.32
C ASN A 81 -27.44 0.59 -7.52
N VAL A 82 -26.97 1.70 -8.07
CA VAL A 82 -25.93 1.74 -9.10
C VAL A 82 -24.58 1.77 -8.41
N GLY A 83 -23.66 0.93 -8.86
CA GLY A 83 -22.32 0.79 -8.31
C GLY A 83 -21.91 -0.67 -8.20
N SER A 84 -20.79 -0.91 -7.53
CA SER A 84 -20.11 -2.20 -7.47
C SER A 84 -19.87 -2.64 -6.04
N VAL A 85 -19.89 -3.96 -5.83
CA VAL A 85 -19.57 -4.59 -4.54
C VAL A 85 -18.24 -5.30 -4.71
N ILE A 86 -17.23 -4.84 -3.98
CA ILE A 86 -15.85 -5.33 -4.12
C ILE A 86 -15.58 -6.44 -3.10
N SER A 87 -16.12 -6.32 -1.90
CA SER A 87 -16.06 -7.33 -0.84
C SER A 87 -17.42 -7.40 -0.15
N ASN A 88 -17.89 -8.61 0.17
CA ASN A 88 -19.19 -8.87 0.77
C ASN A 88 -19.14 -10.15 1.61
N GLU A 89 -18.34 -10.10 2.66
CA GLU A 89 -18.13 -11.19 3.61
C GLU A 89 -18.85 -10.88 4.93
N SER A 90 -18.87 -11.86 5.85
CA SER A 90 -19.52 -11.67 7.16
C SER A 90 -18.76 -10.74 8.10
N ASP A 91 -17.49 -10.48 7.81
CA ASP A 91 -16.57 -9.66 8.60
C ASP A 91 -16.09 -8.41 7.85
N ASN A 92 -16.33 -8.30 6.54
CA ASN A 92 -15.95 -7.14 5.73
C ASN A 92 -16.96 -6.89 4.59
N LEU A 93 -17.36 -5.63 4.44
CA LEU A 93 -18.10 -5.14 3.28
C LEU A 93 -17.35 -3.94 2.70
N TYR A 94 -17.09 -3.95 1.40
CA TYR A 94 -16.58 -2.79 0.67
C TYR A 94 -17.33 -2.63 -0.64
N MET A 95 -17.97 -1.47 -0.83
CA MET A 95 -18.77 -1.17 -2.03
C MET A 95 -18.71 0.29 -2.43
N HIS A 96 -18.99 0.55 -3.70
CA HIS A 96 -19.22 1.87 -4.25
C HIS A 96 -20.68 2.04 -4.62
N VAL A 97 -21.24 3.20 -4.31
CA VAL A 97 -22.59 3.59 -4.68
C VAL A 97 -22.52 4.87 -5.49
N GLU A 98 -22.91 4.80 -6.74
CA GLU A 98 -22.87 5.90 -7.70
C GLU A 98 -24.22 6.60 -7.84
N HIS A 99 -24.23 7.72 -8.56
CA HIS A 99 -25.41 8.53 -8.85
C HIS A 99 -26.04 9.12 -7.58
N LEU A 100 -25.19 9.49 -6.62
CA LEU A 100 -25.58 10.16 -5.40
C LEU A 100 -25.27 11.65 -5.50
N SER A 101 -26.16 12.48 -4.98
CA SER A 101 -25.84 13.87 -4.71
C SER A 101 -25.14 14.01 -3.35
N GLN A 102 -24.45 15.13 -3.13
CA GLN A 102 -23.90 15.49 -1.82
C GLN A 102 -24.96 15.40 -0.69
N ASN A 103 -26.20 15.81 -0.96
CA ASN A 103 -27.29 15.72 0.02
C ASN A 103 -27.68 14.27 0.32
N ASP A 104 -27.59 13.37 -0.67
CA ASP A 104 -27.86 11.95 -0.46
C ASP A 104 -26.78 11.31 0.40
N TYR A 105 -25.52 11.69 0.19
CA TYR A 105 -24.40 11.30 1.06
C TYR A 105 -24.60 11.81 2.50
N GLU A 106 -24.90 13.09 2.68
CA GLU A 106 -25.11 13.68 4.01
C GLU A 106 -26.32 13.06 4.74
N ALA A 107 -27.39 12.72 4.02
CA ALA A 107 -28.51 11.97 4.58
C ALA A 107 -28.10 10.55 4.99
N TYR A 108 -27.32 9.86 4.17
CA TYR A 108 -26.82 8.52 4.48
C TYR A 108 -25.95 8.51 5.74
N VAL A 109 -25.04 9.48 5.89
CA VAL A 109 -24.24 9.66 7.11
C VAL A 109 -25.13 9.86 8.33
N ALA A 110 -26.18 10.69 8.24
CA ALA A 110 -27.11 10.93 9.33
C ALA A 110 -27.92 9.67 9.71
N GLU A 111 -28.28 8.84 8.73
CA GLU A 111 -28.94 7.55 8.98
C GLU A 111 -27.97 6.57 9.66
N CYS A 112 -26.71 6.48 9.24
CA CYS A 112 -25.69 5.68 9.92
C CYS A 112 -25.51 6.14 11.38
N GLN A 113 -25.45 7.44 11.63
CA GLN A 113 -25.40 7.99 12.99
C GLN A 113 -26.62 7.57 13.82
N SER A 114 -27.81 7.55 13.23
CA SER A 114 -29.03 7.09 13.90
C SER A 114 -29.03 5.59 14.20
N MET A 115 -28.27 4.81 13.42
CA MET A 115 -28.06 3.37 13.65
C MET A 115 -26.99 3.08 14.71
N GLY A 116 -26.28 4.09 15.21
CA GLY A 116 -25.34 3.94 16.33
C GLY A 116 -23.89 4.27 16.01
N TYR A 117 -23.53 4.46 14.73
CA TYR A 117 -22.17 4.81 14.30
C TYR A 117 -21.78 6.22 14.73
N THR A 118 -21.43 6.35 16.01
CA THR A 118 -21.15 7.61 16.73
C THR A 118 -20.00 7.49 17.71
N VAL A 119 -19.53 6.26 17.97
CA VAL A 119 -18.39 6.00 18.84
C VAL A 119 -17.12 6.39 18.09
N GLU A 120 -16.30 7.23 18.73
CA GLU A 120 -15.03 7.73 18.17
C GLU A 120 -15.18 8.30 16.74
N SER A 121 -16.31 8.97 16.48
CA SER A 121 -16.60 9.48 15.15
C SER A 121 -15.66 10.60 14.73
N GLU A 122 -15.16 10.53 13.51
CA GLU A 122 -14.33 11.55 12.86
C GLU A 122 -15.00 11.99 11.55
N LYS A 123 -15.01 13.31 11.31
CA LYS A 123 -15.53 13.88 10.06
C LYS A 123 -14.51 14.85 9.51
N ASP A 124 -13.97 14.54 8.34
CA ASP A 124 -13.06 15.42 7.61
C ASP A 124 -13.55 15.58 6.16
N GLY A 125 -14.05 16.77 5.85
CA GLY A 125 -14.67 17.07 4.55
C GLY A 125 -15.77 16.08 4.18
N ASN A 126 -15.52 15.30 3.13
CA ASN A 126 -16.42 14.29 2.59
C ASN A 126 -16.10 12.87 3.08
N ARG A 127 -15.34 12.74 4.16
CA ARG A 127 -15.07 11.48 4.85
C ARG A 127 -15.77 11.43 6.20
N TYR A 128 -16.31 10.28 6.56
CA TYR A 128 -16.89 10.01 7.87
C TYR A 128 -16.45 8.63 8.34
N ASP A 129 -15.77 8.57 9.48
CA ASP A 129 -15.38 7.32 10.13
C ASP A 129 -16.04 7.26 11.51
N ALA A 130 -16.58 6.11 11.90
CA ALA A 130 -17.13 5.92 13.23
C ALA A 130 -17.30 4.43 13.55
N PHE A 131 -17.42 4.12 14.83
CA PHE A 131 -17.81 2.79 15.30
C PHE A 131 -19.23 2.80 15.86
N ASP A 132 -19.91 1.66 15.82
CA ASP A 132 -21.10 1.42 16.63
C ASP A 132 -20.73 0.93 18.04
N ASP A 133 -21.73 0.64 18.89
CA ASP A 133 -21.52 0.15 20.26
C ASP A 133 -21.11 -1.32 20.33
N GLU A 134 -21.31 -2.08 19.24
CA GLU A 134 -20.85 -3.46 19.08
C GLU A 134 -19.42 -3.53 18.52
N GLY A 135 -18.86 -2.39 18.07
CA GLY A 135 -17.49 -2.24 17.60
C GLY A 135 -17.29 -2.41 16.09
N TYR A 136 -18.36 -2.42 15.29
CA TYR A 136 -18.24 -2.39 13.84
C TYR A 136 -17.69 -1.05 13.38
N GLY A 137 -16.64 -1.08 12.55
CA GLY A 137 -16.00 0.11 12.01
C GLY A 137 -16.62 0.50 10.67
N LEU A 138 -17.23 1.68 10.60
CA LEU A 138 -17.76 2.27 9.38
C LEU A 138 -16.81 3.35 8.87
N SER A 139 -16.42 3.27 7.60
CA SER A 139 -15.73 4.35 6.88
C SER A 139 -16.51 4.69 5.61
N LEU A 140 -16.87 5.95 5.49
CA LEU A 140 -17.57 6.52 4.35
C LEU A 140 -16.70 7.58 3.70
N SER A 141 -16.66 7.59 2.37
CA SER A 141 -16.06 8.71 1.62
C SER A 141 -16.90 9.06 0.41
N TYR A 142 -16.99 10.35 0.08
CA TYR A 142 -17.76 10.84 -1.05
C TYR A 142 -16.92 11.72 -1.99
N ILE A 143 -16.81 11.29 -3.25
CA ILE A 143 -16.02 11.96 -4.28
C ILE A 143 -16.82 12.00 -5.58
N GLY A 144 -16.98 13.20 -6.15
CA GLY A 144 -17.78 13.41 -7.35
C GLY A 144 -19.26 13.17 -7.09
N GLU A 145 -19.76 12.02 -7.51
CA GLU A 145 -21.15 11.54 -7.32
C GLU A 145 -21.18 10.08 -6.84
N SER A 146 -20.07 9.63 -6.24
CA SER A 146 -19.90 8.27 -5.74
C SER A 146 -19.56 8.29 -4.25
N MET A 147 -20.24 7.43 -3.49
CA MET A 147 -19.95 7.14 -2.09
C MET A 147 -19.31 5.76 -1.99
N SER A 148 -18.13 5.68 -1.37
CA SER A 148 -17.55 4.41 -0.93
C SER A 148 -18.03 4.11 0.48
N ILE A 149 -18.46 2.87 0.71
CA ILE A 149 -18.86 2.34 2.01
C ILE A 149 -17.89 1.19 2.34
N SER A 150 -17.15 1.34 3.45
CA SER A 150 -16.43 0.24 4.10
C SER A 150 -17.06 -0.04 5.45
N LEU A 151 -17.38 -1.29 5.73
CA LEU A 151 -17.85 -1.76 7.02
C LEU A 151 -17.04 -2.99 7.43
N GLU A 152 -16.41 -2.91 8.60
CA GLU A 152 -15.58 -3.97 9.15
C GLU A 152 -16.16 -4.46 10.47
N ALA A 153 -16.23 -5.77 10.64
CA ALA A 153 -16.65 -6.37 11.90
C ALA A 153 -15.62 -6.10 13.01
N PRO A 154 -16.07 -6.04 14.28
CA PRO A 154 -15.15 -5.86 15.40
C PRO A 154 -14.10 -6.96 15.44
N MET A 155 -12.86 -6.57 15.75
CA MET A 155 -11.79 -7.54 15.94
C MET A 155 -12.13 -8.50 17.08
N GLU A 156 -12.02 -9.80 16.81
CA GLU A 156 -12.21 -10.82 17.84
C GLU A 156 -11.07 -10.75 18.88
N MET A 157 -11.42 -10.33 20.09
CA MET A 157 -10.52 -10.25 21.24
C MET A 157 -10.87 -11.32 22.28
N GLY A 158 -9.85 -11.73 23.06
CA GLY A 158 -10.02 -12.64 24.19
C GLY A 158 -9.41 -12.08 25.47
N THR A 159 -9.21 -12.97 26.45
CA THR A 159 -8.37 -12.64 27.62
C THR A 159 -6.90 -12.59 27.18
N LEU A 160 -6.31 -11.40 27.25
CA LEU A 160 -4.89 -11.20 26.99
C LEU A 160 -4.06 -11.73 28.15
N ASN A 161 -3.35 -12.82 27.90
CA ASN A 161 -2.25 -13.25 28.76
C ASN A 161 -0.99 -12.60 28.22
N TRP A 162 -0.49 -11.58 28.92
CA TRP A 162 0.70 -10.84 28.50
C TRP A 162 1.86 -11.82 28.24
N PRO A 163 2.45 -11.81 27.02
CA PRO A 163 3.57 -12.68 26.72
C PRO A 163 4.75 -12.42 27.65
N LYS A 164 5.59 -13.43 27.82
CA LYS A 164 6.81 -13.36 28.64
C LYS A 164 8.04 -13.61 27.77
N SER A 165 8.00 -13.09 26.55
CA SER A 165 9.13 -13.11 25.63
C SER A 165 10.15 -12.04 26.05
N ASP A 166 11.39 -12.18 25.58
CA ASP A 166 12.45 -11.22 25.87
C ASP A 166 12.06 -9.81 25.40
N LEU A 167 11.37 -9.71 24.25
CA LEU A 167 10.86 -8.45 23.70
C LEU A 167 9.76 -7.83 24.59
N THR A 168 8.72 -8.57 24.93
CA THR A 168 7.63 -8.05 25.77
C THR A 168 8.06 -7.74 27.20
N GLY A 169 9.19 -8.30 27.66
CA GLY A 169 9.87 -7.92 28.90
C GLY A 169 10.50 -6.52 28.89
N LEU A 170 10.66 -5.89 27.71
CA LEU A 170 11.14 -4.52 27.57
C LEU A 170 10.04 -3.47 27.77
N LEU A 171 8.77 -3.89 27.76
CA LEU A 171 7.62 -3.00 27.86
C LEU A 171 6.93 -3.11 29.22
N PRO A 172 6.30 -2.03 29.70
CA PRO A 172 5.36 -2.12 30.82
C PRO A 172 4.17 -3.01 30.45
N VAL A 173 3.54 -3.64 31.45
CA VAL A 173 2.31 -4.42 31.20
C VAL A 173 1.13 -3.44 31.07
N PRO A 174 0.35 -3.48 29.99
CA PRO A 174 -0.78 -2.56 29.82
C PRO A 174 -1.86 -2.81 30.88
N ARG A 175 -2.68 -1.79 31.14
CA ARG A 175 -3.75 -1.84 32.15
C ARG A 175 -4.84 -2.86 31.81
N SER A 176 -5.18 -2.97 30.53
CA SER A 176 -6.22 -3.87 30.05
C SER A 176 -5.71 -5.31 29.95
N THR A 177 -6.60 -6.25 30.25
CA THR A 177 -6.40 -7.69 30.08
C THR A 177 -7.24 -8.26 28.94
N VAL A 178 -7.76 -7.40 28.06
CA VAL A 178 -8.52 -7.78 26.87
C VAL A 178 -7.62 -7.57 25.66
N GLY A 179 -7.54 -8.56 24.78
CA GLY A 179 -6.66 -8.46 23.62
C GLY A 179 -6.39 -9.78 22.92
N LYS A 180 -5.46 -9.73 21.98
CA LYS A 180 -5.03 -10.85 21.14
C LYS A 180 -3.55 -10.70 20.84
N VAL A 181 -2.82 -11.80 20.96
CA VAL A 181 -1.45 -11.91 20.45
C VAL A 181 -1.54 -12.43 19.03
N GLU A 182 -1.10 -11.64 18.06
CA GLU A 182 -1.04 -12.07 16.66
C GLU A 182 0.29 -12.79 16.38
N THR A 183 1.40 -12.21 16.85
CA THR A 183 2.74 -12.77 16.69
C THR A 183 3.53 -12.61 17.98
N ASP A 184 4.26 -13.64 18.39
CA ASP A 184 5.24 -13.58 19.48
C ASP A 184 6.39 -14.54 19.15
N THR A 185 7.45 -13.97 18.60
CA THR A 185 8.68 -14.66 18.20
C THR A 185 9.87 -14.01 18.89
N ALA A 186 11.07 -14.57 18.70
CA ALA A 186 12.28 -13.99 19.27
C ALA A 186 12.62 -12.61 18.69
N ASP A 187 12.18 -12.32 17.46
CA ASP A 187 12.61 -11.14 16.69
C ASP A 187 11.46 -10.16 16.41
N SER A 188 10.21 -10.58 16.60
CA SER A 188 9.03 -9.73 16.40
C SER A 188 7.87 -10.16 17.29
N CYS A 189 7.16 -9.18 17.83
CA CYS A 189 5.93 -9.34 18.58
C CYS A 189 4.87 -8.34 18.10
N VAL A 190 3.63 -8.82 17.88
CA VAL A 190 2.47 -8.02 17.51
C VAL A 190 1.30 -8.37 18.43
N ILE A 191 0.83 -7.39 19.20
CA ILE A 191 -0.23 -7.56 20.19
C ILE A 191 -1.28 -6.46 20.01
N TYR A 192 -2.54 -6.84 20.05
CA TYR A 192 -3.66 -5.91 20.18
C TYR A 192 -4.18 -5.93 21.61
N VAL A 193 -4.39 -4.76 22.17
CA VAL A 193 -4.91 -4.53 23.51
C VAL A 193 -6.22 -3.75 23.39
N GLY A 194 -7.34 -4.42 23.67
CA GLY A 194 -8.67 -3.81 23.69
C GLY A 194 -8.93 -3.06 25.00
N ASP A 195 -10.09 -2.40 25.10
CA ASP A 195 -10.47 -1.56 26.27
C ASP A 195 -9.40 -0.52 26.66
N THR A 196 -8.66 -0.02 25.68
CA THR A 196 -7.62 1.00 25.84
C THR A 196 -8.14 2.30 25.24
N PRO A 197 -8.90 3.14 25.97
CA PRO A 197 -9.30 4.46 25.47
C PRO A 197 -8.06 5.33 25.18
N LEU A 198 -8.23 6.35 24.34
CA LEU A 198 -7.12 7.21 23.87
C LEU A 198 -6.26 7.81 25.01
N GLU A 199 -6.85 8.07 26.19
CA GLU A 199 -6.13 8.52 27.38
C GLU A 199 -5.19 7.45 27.97
N ASP A 200 -5.64 6.19 28.01
CA ASP A 200 -4.84 5.06 28.48
C ASP A 200 -3.77 4.69 27.45
N TYR A 201 -4.06 4.81 26.14
CA TYR A 201 -3.07 4.71 25.08
C TYR A 201 -1.96 5.75 25.27
N SER A 202 -2.33 7.01 25.45
CA SER A 202 -1.36 8.11 25.64
C SER A 202 -0.51 7.92 26.89
N ALA A 203 -1.10 7.42 27.98
CA ALA A 203 -0.36 7.07 29.19
C ALA A 203 0.59 5.89 28.97
N TYR A 204 0.18 4.87 28.22
CA TYR A 204 1.03 3.72 27.90
C TYR A 204 2.21 4.11 26.99
N VAL A 205 2.00 5.05 26.05
CA VAL A 205 3.09 5.66 25.27
C VAL A 205 4.14 6.30 26.19
N ASP A 206 3.69 7.09 27.18
CA ASP A 206 4.61 7.73 28.14
C ASP A 206 5.35 6.68 29.01
N GLU A 207 4.66 5.63 29.45
CA GLU A 207 5.28 4.52 30.21
C GLU A 207 6.32 3.74 29.37
N CYS A 208 6.06 3.52 28.08
CA CYS A 208 7.01 2.89 27.16
C CYS A 208 8.26 3.76 26.93
N ALA A 209 8.06 5.08 26.78
CA ALA A 209 9.17 6.03 26.65
C ALA A 209 10.03 6.05 27.91
N ASP A 210 9.40 6.09 29.10
CA ASP A 210 10.09 6.00 30.39
C ASP A 210 10.79 4.65 30.61
N SER A 211 10.33 3.59 29.91
CA SER A 211 10.93 2.25 29.93
C SER A 211 12.11 2.08 28.97
N GLY A 212 12.45 3.11 28.19
CA GLY A 212 13.67 3.16 27.38
C GLY A 212 13.46 3.35 25.88
N PHE A 213 12.22 3.24 25.38
CA PHE A 213 11.89 3.50 23.98
C PHE A 213 11.69 4.99 23.74
N ALA A 214 12.79 5.77 23.77
CA ALA A 214 12.74 7.23 23.64
C ALA A 214 13.66 7.78 22.54
N LEU A 215 14.45 6.92 21.88
CA LEU A 215 15.36 7.29 20.81
C LEU A 215 14.62 7.37 19.47
N ASP A 216 15.07 8.28 18.60
CA ASP A 216 14.50 8.56 17.26
C ASP A 216 12.97 8.59 17.21
N HIS A 217 12.35 9.16 18.25
CA HIS A 217 10.91 9.03 18.40
C HIS A 217 10.13 9.94 17.46
N ASP A 218 9.02 9.41 16.94
CA ASP A 218 7.98 10.15 16.24
C ASP A 218 6.65 9.91 16.96
N ARG A 219 5.91 10.97 17.24
CA ARG A 219 4.68 10.93 18.04
C ARG A 219 3.60 11.78 17.40
N GLY A 220 2.45 11.16 17.16
CA GLY A 220 1.19 11.84 16.88
C GLY A 220 0.12 11.47 17.90
N ASP A 221 -1.11 11.91 17.65
CA ASP A 221 -2.24 11.65 18.55
C ASP A 221 -2.61 10.16 18.60
N LYS A 222 -2.45 9.44 17.47
CA LYS A 222 -2.83 8.04 17.30
C LYS A 222 -1.66 7.10 17.00
N TYR A 223 -0.42 7.58 17.09
CA TYR A 223 0.76 6.75 16.82
C TYR A 223 1.97 7.18 17.65
N TYR A 224 2.85 6.23 17.93
CA TYR A 224 4.16 6.46 18.54
C TYR A 224 5.15 5.45 18.00
N HIS A 225 6.29 5.93 17.50
CA HIS A 225 7.40 5.10 17.07
C HIS A 225 8.63 5.53 17.84
N ALA A 226 9.43 4.58 18.34
CA ALA A 226 10.68 4.88 19.03
C ALA A 226 11.58 3.65 19.11
N ASP A 227 12.87 3.90 19.27
CA ASP A 227 13.88 2.88 19.49
C ASP A 227 14.36 2.87 20.94
N ASP A 228 14.82 1.71 21.41
CA ASP A 228 15.58 1.58 22.65
C ASP A 228 17.10 1.69 22.41
N GLU A 229 17.89 1.71 23.49
CA GLU A 229 19.37 1.80 23.41
C GLU A 229 20.01 0.60 22.70
N ASN A 230 19.30 -0.52 22.57
CA ASN A 230 19.77 -1.72 21.88
C ASN A 230 19.39 -1.72 20.39
N GLY A 231 18.65 -0.72 19.92
CA GLY A 231 18.15 -0.61 18.55
C GLY A 231 16.86 -1.39 18.29
N ASN A 232 16.17 -1.88 19.33
CA ASN A 232 14.86 -2.49 19.17
C ASN A 232 13.85 -1.41 18.84
N HIS A 233 12.94 -1.68 17.91
CA HIS A 233 11.97 -0.73 17.41
C HIS A 233 10.58 -1.02 17.96
N LEU A 234 9.99 -0.03 18.63
CA LEU A 234 8.60 -0.04 19.09
C LEU A 234 7.74 0.83 18.19
N SER A 235 6.60 0.29 17.76
CA SER A 235 5.52 1.02 17.13
C SER A 235 4.22 0.77 17.89
N LEU A 236 3.61 1.83 18.40
CA LEU A 236 2.30 1.85 19.03
C LEU A 236 1.34 2.59 18.10
N THR A 237 0.18 2.00 17.83
CA THR A 237 -0.87 2.60 16.99
C THR A 237 -2.21 2.51 17.71
N TYR A 238 -3.00 3.58 17.66
CA TYR A 238 -4.39 3.60 18.10
C TYR A 238 -5.30 3.34 16.90
N GLU A 239 -5.85 2.13 16.82
CA GLU A 239 -6.66 1.66 15.68
C GLU A 239 -8.09 2.22 15.70
N GLY A 240 -8.48 2.90 16.78
CA GLY A 240 -9.88 3.25 17.05
C GLY A 240 -10.59 2.15 17.84
N ASN A 241 -11.82 2.43 18.28
CA ASN A 241 -12.64 1.54 19.10
C ASN A 241 -11.92 1.06 20.38
N LYS A 242 -11.10 1.94 20.97
CA LYS A 242 -10.30 1.65 22.17
C LYS A 242 -9.33 0.47 21.98
N ILE A 243 -8.79 0.29 20.78
CA ILE A 243 -7.80 -0.73 20.48
C ILE A 243 -6.43 -0.09 20.28
N MET A 244 -5.47 -0.51 21.08
CA MET A 244 -4.06 -0.21 20.90
C MET A 244 -3.35 -1.41 20.26
N ARG A 245 -2.63 -1.17 19.17
CA ARG A 245 -1.72 -2.13 18.53
C ARG A 245 -0.30 -1.85 19.00
N ILE A 246 0.40 -2.90 19.37
CA ILE A 246 1.80 -2.89 19.80
C ILE A 246 2.58 -3.77 18.83
N ASP A 247 3.50 -3.16 18.09
CA ASP A 247 4.52 -3.87 17.32
C ASP A 247 5.87 -3.63 17.97
N LEU A 248 6.59 -4.72 18.23
CA LEU A 248 7.94 -4.67 18.74
C LEU A 248 8.83 -5.54 17.86
N ALA A 249 9.85 -4.93 17.27
CA ALA A 249 10.84 -5.60 16.44
C ALA A 249 12.21 -5.52 17.11
N LYS A 250 12.94 -6.63 17.09
CA LYS A 250 14.30 -6.67 17.61
C LYS A 250 15.25 -5.92 16.67
N ALA A 251 16.27 -5.30 17.25
CA ALA A 251 17.36 -4.73 16.48
C ALA A 251 18.03 -5.81 15.61
N ASP A 252 18.19 -5.53 14.32
CA ASP A 252 19.13 -6.30 13.50
C ASP A 252 20.55 -5.99 14.01
N GLU A 253 21.39 -7.01 14.25
CA GLU A 253 22.75 -6.86 14.82
C GLU A 253 23.71 -5.99 13.97
N THR A 254 23.25 -5.45 12.86
CA THR A 254 24.03 -4.66 11.92
C THR A 254 23.25 -3.44 11.47
N GLU A 255 23.08 -2.41 12.31
CA GLU A 255 23.20 -0.97 11.96
C GLU A 255 23.00 -0.08 13.21
N ALA A 256 24.11 0.45 13.75
CA ALA A 256 24.11 1.66 14.55
C ALA A 256 25.10 2.63 13.89
N THR A 257 24.59 3.59 13.12
CA THR A 257 25.08 4.97 12.95
C THR A 257 24.26 5.64 11.86
N GLY A 258 23.57 6.71 12.25
CA GLY A 258 22.60 7.40 11.39
C GLY A 258 23.19 8.41 10.42
N GLU A 259 22.28 9.02 9.65
CA GLU A 259 22.43 10.36 9.09
C GLU A 259 21.05 10.89 8.65
N SER A 260 20.50 11.75 9.51
CA SER A 260 19.65 12.93 9.26
C SER A 260 19.03 13.14 7.86
N LYS A 261 17.69 13.21 7.83
CA LYS A 261 16.87 13.73 6.72
C LYS A 261 16.39 15.16 7.05
N PRO A 262 16.47 16.16 6.16
CA PRO A 262 15.74 17.42 6.34
C PRO A 262 14.29 17.29 5.86
N ALA A 263 13.41 17.94 6.61
CA ALA A 263 11.96 18.03 6.45
C ALA A 263 11.51 18.72 5.14
N VAL A 264 10.33 18.31 4.64
CA VAL A 264 9.61 18.96 3.52
C VAL A 264 8.41 19.72 4.08
N GLN A 265 8.37 21.02 3.86
CA GLN A 265 7.15 21.84 3.86
C GLN A 265 6.81 22.22 2.41
N ALA A 266 5.51 22.27 2.10
CA ALA A 266 4.95 22.67 0.81
C ALA A 266 5.09 24.17 0.54
N GLU A 267 5.34 24.56 -0.72
CA GLU A 267 4.49 25.44 -1.55
C GLU A 267 5.16 25.79 -2.91
N GLN A 268 4.32 26.27 -3.83
CA GLN A 268 4.47 26.40 -5.28
C GLN A 268 5.52 27.41 -5.79
N GLY A 269 6.14 27.07 -6.94
CA GLY A 269 6.38 28.00 -8.05
C GLY A 269 7.69 28.80 -8.09
N SER A 270 8.66 28.35 -8.89
CA SER A 270 9.33 29.11 -9.97
C SER A 270 10.62 28.40 -10.44
N ASP A 271 10.73 28.12 -11.73
CA ASP A 271 11.99 27.80 -12.42
C ASP A 271 12.86 29.09 -12.48
N PRO A 272 14.21 28.99 -12.38
CA PRO A 272 15.00 28.80 -13.59
C PRO A 272 16.19 27.83 -13.48
N ALA A 273 16.28 26.98 -14.50
CA ALA A 273 17.40 26.23 -15.06
C ALA A 273 18.84 26.73 -14.77
N LYS A 274 19.73 25.79 -14.39
CA LYS A 274 20.87 25.28 -15.21
C LYS A 274 21.61 24.12 -14.48
N THR A 275 21.60 22.87 -14.96
CA THR A 275 22.51 22.18 -15.94
C THR A 275 23.98 22.08 -15.46
N GLU A 276 24.64 20.92 -15.35
CA GLU A 276 25.26 20.03 -16.37
C GLU A 276 25.92 18.83 -15.60
N ASP A 277 26.19 17.61 -16.06
CA ASP A 277 26.17 16.92 -17.36
C ASP A 277 26.30 15.39 -17.12
N GLN A 278 25.59 14.57 -17.90
CA GLN A 278 26.14 13.32 -18.43
C GLN A 278 25.76 13.23 -19.90
N ASP A 279 26.79 13.27 -20.73
CA ASP A 279 26.79 13.35 -22.19
C ASP A 279 26.56 11.94 -22.76
N ASP A 280 25.28 11.54 -22.84
CA ASP A 280 24.79 10.52 -23.78
C ASP A 280 23.86 11.25 -24.76
N ALA A 281 24.02 10.98 -26.07
CA ALA A 281 23.30 11.70 -27.12
C ALA A 281 21.78 11.48 -27.00
N LEU A 282 21.07 12.49 -26.47
CA LEU A 282 19.60 12.47 -26.38
C LEU A 282 18.99 12.35 -27.78
N VAL A 283 18.08 11.40 -27.95
CA VAL A 283 17.29 11.22 -29.18
C VAL A 283 15.90 11.76 -28.90
N ASP A 284 15.44 12.73 -29.69
CA ASP A 284 14.16 13.44 -29.50
C ASP A 284 13.98 14.03 -28.08
N GLY A 285 15.08 14.48 -27.47
CA GLY A 285 15.09 15.05 -26.11
C GLY A 285 15.03 14.03 -24.98
N MET A 286 15.04 12.73 -25.31
CA MET A 286 15.00 11.63 -24.35
C MET A 286 16.29 10.84 -24.33
N ARG A 287 16.59 10.25 -23.17
CA ARG A 287 17.62 9.23 -23.04
C ARG A 287 17.21 7.96 -23.78
N PRO A 288 18.04 7.40 -24.68
CA PRO A 288 17.72 6.17 -25.40
C PRO A 288 17.33 5.01 -24.48
N GLU A 289 18.03 4.86 -23.35
CA GLU A 289 17.77 3.84 -22.34
C GLU A 289 16.41 4.00 -21.65
N PHE A 290 15.92 5.24 -21.51
CA PHE A 290 14.58 5.49 -20.98
C PHE A 290 13.51 5.05 -21.97
N LYS A 291 13.72 5.35 -23.25
CA LYS A 291 12.81 4.91 -24.31
C LYS A 291 12.78 3.38 -24.42
N GLU A 292 13.93 2.71 -24.32
CA GLU A 292 14.01 1.24 -24.31
C GLU A 292 13.24 0.64 -23.12
N ALA A 293 13.37 1.20 -21.92
CA ALA A 293 12.62 0.73 -20.75
C ALA A 293 11.09 0.88 -20.91
N MET A 294 10.64 2.00 -21.48
CA MET A 294 9.22 2.23 -21.75
C MET A 294 8.67 1.36 -22.88
N ASP A 295 9.46 1.09 -23.92
CA ASP A 295 9.08 0.19 -25.01
C ASP A 295 9.02 -1.27 -24.52
N SER A 296 9.93 -1.67 -23.62
CA SER A 296 9.93 -2.97 -22.92
C SER A 296 8.69 -3.15 -22.04
N TYR A 297 8.29 -2.12 -21.29
CA TYR A 297 7.04 -2.07 -20.53
C TYR A 297 5.80 -2.25 -21.42
N GLU A 298 5.71 -1.50 -22.52
CA GLU A 298 4.58 -1.61 -23.44
C GLU A 298 4.54 -3.00 -24.08
N ALA A 299 5.68 -3.57 -24.46
CA ALA A 299 5.77 -4.93 -24.99
C ALA A 299 5.30 -5.99 -23.98
N PHE A 300 5.69 -5.86 -22.71
CA PHE A 300 5.22 -6.74 -21.63
C PHE A 300 3.69 -6.71 -21.49
N ILE A 301 3.08 -5.52 -21.46
CA ILE A 301 1.63 -5.40 -21.35
C ILE A 301 0.91 -5.95 -22.59
N ASN A 302 1.45 -5.76 -23.79
CA ASN A 302 0.92 -6.39 -25.00
C ASN A 302 0.84 -7.92 -24.88
N GLU A 303 1.88 -8.52 -24.34
CA GLU A 303 1.99 -9.97 -24.15
C GLU A 303 1.07 -10.45 -23.02
N TYR A 304 0.90 -9.66 -21.97
CA TYR A 304 -0.12 -9.89 -20.94
C TYR A 304 -1.54 -9.91 -21.54
N CYS A 305 -1.90 -8.89 -22.32
CA CYS A 305 -3.19 -8.83 -23.02
C CYS A 305 -3.40 -10.02 -23.96
N TYR A 306 -2.36 -10.41 -24.71
CA TYR A 306 -2.41 -11.57 -25.58
C TYR A 306 -2.61 -12.88 -24.80
N PHE A 307 -1.88 -13.07 -23.70
CA PHE A 307 -2.01 -14.22 -22.83
C PHE A 307 -3.42 -14.32 -22.22
N MET A 308 -3.95 -13.21 -21.68
CA MET A 308 -5.27 -13.16 -21.07
C MET A 308 -6.38 -13.49 -22.08
N ASN A 309 -6.31 -12.94 -23.29
CA ASN A 309 -7.27 -13.26 -24.36
C ASN A 309 -7.19 -14.73 -24.77
N LYS A 310 -5.97 -15.27 -24.94
CA LYS A 310 -5.76 -16.69 -25.28
C LYS A 310 -6.28 -17.62 -24.17
N TYR A 311 -6.14 -17.23 -22.90
CA TYR A 311 -6.63 -18.00 -21.76
C TYR A 311 -8.16 -18.00 -21.68
N ALA A 312 -8.80 -16.83 -21.87
CA ALA A 312 -10.24 -16.69 -21.84
C ALA A 312 -10.96 -17.51 -22.95
N GLU A 313 -10.28 -17.76 -24.07
CA GLU A 313 -10.79 -18.60 -25.16
C GLU A 313 -10.50 -20.11 -25.00
N SER A 314 -9.77 -20.52 -23.97
CA SER A 314 -9.34 -21.91 -23.78
C SER A 314 -10.13 -22.65 -22.71
N ASP A 315 -10.25 -23.97 -22.86
CA ASP A 315 -10.78 -24.89 -21.86
C ASP A 315 -9.73 -25.33 -20.81
N GLY A 316 -8.53 -24.75 -20.82
CA GLY A 316 -7.47 -25.00 -19.85
C GLY A 316 -6.72 -26.32 -20.05
N THR A 317 -6.92 -27.02 -21.18
CA THR A 317 -6.29 -28.33 -21.44
C THR A 317 -5.04 -28.26 -22.33
N ASP A 318 -4.70 -27.09 -22.85
CA ASP A 318 -3.57 -26.92 -23.76
C ASP A 318 -2.24 -26.83 -23.00
N LEU A 319 -1.40 -27.86 -23.15
CA LEU A 319 -0.07 -27.92 -22.55
C LEU A 319 0.90 -26.84 -23.09
N SER A 320 0.59 -26.18 -24.21
CA SER A 320 1.35 -25.03 -24.70
C SER A 320 1.29 -23.82 -23.74
N MET A 321 0.28 -23.76 -22.87
CA MET A 321 0.05 -22.67 -21.91
C MET A 321 1.09 -22.60 -20.79
N LEU A 322 1.68 -23.73 -20.42
CA LEU A 322 2.78 -23.75 -19.45
C LEU A 322 4.05 -23.13 -20.04
N SER A 323 4.27 -23.29 -21.35
CA SER A 323 5.36 -22.64 -22.07
C SER A 323 5.12 -21.13 -22.16
N ASP A 324 3.92 -20.72 -22.56
CA ASP A 324 3.56 -19.30 -22.68
C ASP A 324 3.64 -18.57 -21.32
N TYR A 325 3.24 -19.23 -20.23
CA TYR A 325 3.39 -18.68 -18.88
C TYR A 325 4.86 -18.52 -18.47
N THR A 326 5.73 -19.45 -18.88
CA THR A 326 7.18 -19.34 -18.62
C THR A 326 7.80 -18.20 -19.43
N ASP A 327 7.44 -18.07 -20.70
CA ASP A 327 7.86 -16.95 -21.57
C ASP A 327 7.36 -15.60 -21.03
N TYR A 328 6.15 -15.57 -20.44
CA TYR A 328 5.61 -14.40 -19.74
C TYR A 328 6.43 -14.04 -18.48
N LEU A 329 6.81 -15.02 -17.66
CA LEU A 329 7.65 -14.79 -16.48
C LEU A 329 9.05 -14.29 -16.84
N ASP A 330 9.61 -14.74 -17.96
CA ASP A 330 10.88 -14.25 -18.50
C ASP A 330 10.75 -12.78 -18.92
N LYS A 331 9.69 -12.42 -19.66
CA LYS A 331 9.41 -11.01 -20.04
C LYS A 331 9.12 -10.11 -18.84
N TYR A 332 8.43 -10.61 -17.83
CA TYR A 332 8.26 -9.90 -16.55
C TYR A 332 9.62 -9.63 -15.90
N THR A 333 10.52 -10.61 -15.91
CA THR A 333 11.86 -10.49 -15.35
C THR A 333 12.74 -9.51 -16.14
N GLU A 334 12.61 -9.47 -17.47
CA GLU A 334 13.28 -8.50 -18.34
C GLU A 334 12.80 -7.06 -18.08
N MET A 335 11.48 -6.83 -18.07
CA MET A 335 10.89 -5.54 -17.70
C MET A 335 11.43 -5.06 -16.33
N MET A 336 11.43 -5.94 -15.33
CA MET A 336 11.94 -5.62 -14.00
C MET A 336 13.42 -5.22 -14.00
N GLN A 337 14.24 -5.82 -14.86
CA GLN A 337 15.66 -5.47 -14.99
C GLN A 337 15.86 -4.11 -15.67
N ASP A 338 15.05 -3.79 -16.69
CA ASP A 338 15.12 -2.52 -17.41
C ASP A 338 14.72 -1.35 -16.50
N PHE A 339 13.71 -1.53 -15.65
CA PHE A 339 13.33 -0.54 -14.64
C PHE A 339 14.35 -0.42 -13.50
N GLU A 340 14.97 -1.54 -13.08
CA GLU A 340 16.09 -1.52 -12.12
C GLU A 340 17.31 -0.75 -12.66
N ALA A 341 17.55 -0.77 -13.98
CA ALA A 341 18.65 -0.05 -14.59
C ALA A 341 18.48 1.48 -14.55
N TRP A 342 17.25 1.96 -14.32
CA TRP A 342 16.90 3.38 -14.39
C TRP A 342 16.57 4.00 -13.02
N GLU A 343 16.85 3.27 -11.92
CA GLU A 343 16.42 3.57 -10.54
C GLU A 343 16.94 4.88 -9.91
N ASP A 344 17.99 5.50 -10.46
CA ASP A 344 18.65 6.68 -9.87
C ASP A 344 18.54 7.97 -10.75
N ASN A 345 17.65 8.00 -11.75
CA ASN A 345 17.53 9.11 -12.70
C ASN A 345 16.17 9.84 -12.62
N ASP A 346 16.18 11.15 -12.43
CA ASP A 346 14.98 11.99 -12.55
C ASP A 346 14.52 12.10 -14.02
N LEU A 347 13.20 12.05 -14.25
CA LEU A 347 12.61 12.30 -15.58
C LEU A 347 12.89 13.73 -16.03
N ASN A 348 13.34 13.88 -17.28
CA ASN A 348 13.26 15.17 -17.94
C ASN A 348 11.85 15.39 -18.55
N THR A 349 11.58 16.60 -19.03
CA THR A 349 10.26 16.97 -19.57
C THR A 349 9.80 16.12 -20.76
N ALA A 350 10.70 15.74 -21.67
CA ALA A 350 10.37 14.93 -22.84
C ALA A 350 10.08 13.47 -22.43
N GLU A 351 10.84 12.95 -21.47
CA GLU A 351 10.66 11.60 -20.92
C GLU A 351 9.37 11.49 -20.12
N ALA A 352 9.01 12.51 -19.34
CA ALA A 352 7.73 12.58 -18.63
C ALA A 352 6.54 12.61 -19.60
N ALA A 353 6.66 13.31 -20.74
CA ALA A 353 5.65 13.31 -21.78
C ALA A 353 5.53 11.93 -22.46
N TYR A 354 6.66 11.32 -22.80
CA TYR A 354 6.69 9.99 -23.42
C TYR A 354 6.14 8.90 -22.49
N TYR A 355 6.46 8.99 -21.19
CA TYR A 355 5.86 8.16 -20.15
C TYR A 355 4.33 8.24 -20.18
N ALA A 356 3.77 9.46 -20.18
CA ALA A 356 2.33 9.66 -20.21
C ALA A 356 1.68 9.08 -21.49
N GLU A 357 2.35 9.18 -22.64
CA GLU A 357 1.89 8.57 -23.89
C GLU A 357 1.89 7.04 -23.84
N VAL A 358 2.96 6.43 -23.30
CA VAL A 358 3.10 4.98 -23.14
C VAL A 358 2.00 4.46 -22.20
N GLN A 359 1.74 5.16 -21.08
CA GLN A 359 0.67 4.79 -20.16
C GLN A 359 -0.71 4.86 -20.81
N SER A 360 -0.96 5.86 -21.65
CA SER A 360 -2.21 5.96 -22.41
C SER A 360 -2.41 4.78 -23.36
N ARG A 361 -1.38 4.39 -24.11
CA ARG A 361 -1.43 3.22 -25.02
C ARG A 361 -1.61 1.90 -24.28
N VAL A 362 -0.90 1.73 -23.17
CA VAL A 362 -1.02 0.56 -22.29
C VAL A 362 -2.44 0.44 -21.73
N SER A 363 -2.99 1.54 -21.22
CA SER A 363 -4.36 1.57 -20.69
C SER A 363 -5.36 1.16 -21.77
N GLN A 364 -5.24 1.73 -22.98
CA GLN A 364 -6.10 1.37 -24.12
C GLN A 364 -6.01 -0.13 -24.48
N LYS A 365 -4.82 -0.73 -24.45
CA LYS A 365 -4.62 -2.15 -24.76
C LYS A 365 -5.21 -3.09 -23.71
N LEU A 366 -5.13 -2.73 -22.43
CA LEU A 366 -5.76 -3.49 -21.34
C LEU A 366 -7.28 -3.47 -21.47
N ILE A 367 -7.84 -2.32 -21.84
CA ILE A 367 -9.26 -2.14 -22.10
C ILE A 367 -9.73 -2.97 -23.30
N GLU A 368 -8.97 -2.99 -24.40
CA GLU A 368 -9.26 -3.83 -25.58
C GLU A 368 -9.21 -5.33 -25.24
N ALA A 369 -8.27 -5.77 -24.42
CA ALA A 369 -8.19 -7.15 -23.95
C ALA A 369 -9.38 -7.53 -23.05
N ALA A 370 -9.76 -6.64 -22.13
CA ALA A 370 -10.91 -6.87 -21.26
C ALA A 370 -12.23 -7.07 -22.03
N GLN A 371 -12.41 -6.34 -23.15
CA GLN A 371 -13.59 -6.49 -24.02
C GLN A 371 -13.59 -7.73 -24.90
N ALA A 372 -12.41 -8.30 -25.18
CA ALA A 372 -12.28 -9.47 -26.03
C ALA A 372 -12.56 -10.78 -25.28
N MET A 373 -12.66 -10.75 -23.95
CA MET A 373 -12.99 -11.93 -23.14
C MET A 373 -14.48 -12.29 -23.31
N PRO A 374 -14.81 -13.54 -23.71
CA PRO A 374 -16.20 -13.96 -23.83
C PRO A 374 -16.88 -14.02 -22.45
N ASP A 375 -18.11 -13.48 -22.36
CA ASP A 375 -18.98 -13.61 -21.19
C ASP A 375 -19.14 -15.11 -20.85
N THR A 376 -18.49 -15.56 -19.78
CA THR A 376 -18.70 -16.91 -19.25
C THR A 376 -19.96 -16.90 -18.39
N GLU A 377 -21.12 -16.84 -19.06
CA GLU A 377 -22.41 -17.18 -18.43
C GLU A 377 -22.42 -18.68 -18.11
N SER A 378 -22.52 -19.03 -16.83
CA SER A 378 -23.10 -20.32 -16.39
C SER A 378 -24.08 -20.10 -15.25
#